data_AF-A0A5A8CCS4-F1
#
_entry.id   AF-A0A5A8CCS4-F1
#
_cell.length_a   1.000
_cell.length_b   1.000
_cell.length_c   1.000
_cell.angle_alpha   90.00
_cell.angle_beta   90.00
_cell.angle_gamma   90.00
#
_symmetry.space_group_name_H-M   'P 1'
#
loop_
_entity.id
_entity.type
_entity.pdbx_description
1 polymer ?
#
loop_
_entity_poly.entity_id
_entity_poly.type
_entity_poly.pdbx_seq_one_letter_code
_entity_poly.pdbx_strand_id
1 'polypeptide(L)'
;MLGSLGEVVSFETNAQGRRRFVACTAEKLWRRMVALPVGARHFYEIIREGCACHLYLDIEFRRAANKGLDGSALVAFLTVRILTALQERFGIRAGLEDVIDLDSSTDAKFSRHLVVVLPGGQRFRDNQHVGRFVLLLVAALANEAATDALAAALWVRPEETDAAPPATEGAPAPAVAASMAGPGESTDRAKPGRAEESRTPLEGRTPIVDLGVYTRNRAMRLYMSRKYGKKASLMPASTNAFEDGWGRGGDRPAVAVPQTRPAAESPFPPVDAWVLQLAASFGGPPARIRSVAVLTRAVRLVSLDRNAGATSEAAAGEGDRAPSQGESAGAAGAAPTDAAGPDRREAALVRRLIYSMADNRFCLRIGRQHRSNNVAFSVDLEAGTASQTCMDPLCRGWRSDAVQVPVEVLPDQVPAGVCVEPVE
;
A
#
# COMPACT_ATOMS: atom_id res chain seq x y z
N MET A 1 -12.88 15.52 30.43
CA MET A 1 -11.91 15.08 31.47
C MET A 1 -12.64 14.24 32.52
N LEU A 2 -11.89 13.36 33.22
CA LEU A 2 -12.24 12.36 34.27
C LEU A 2 -12.77 11.01 33.71
N GLY A 3 -12.19 9.83 33.94
CA GLY A 3 -11.01 9.28 34.64
C GLY A 3 -10.97 7.77 34.26
N SER A 4 -9.90 6.99 34.23
CA SER A 4 -8.96 6.65 35.30
C SER A 4 -8.02 5.57 34.77
N LEU A 5 -6.86 5.42 35.42
CA LEU A 5 -5.66 4.63 35.08
C LEU A 5 -4.63 5.46 34.32
N GLY A 6 -3.59 5.89 35.03
CA GLY A 6 -2.40 6.45 34.41
C GLY A 6 -1.87 5.51 33.31
N GLU A 7 -1.27 6.11 32.29
CA GLU A 7 -0.55 5.36 31.27
C GLU A 7 0.59 4.63 31.96
N VAL A 8 0.68 3.33 31.71
CA VAL A 8 1.84 2.54 32.13
C VAL A 8 2.85 2.67 31.01
N VAL A 9 3.97 3.28 31.32
CA VAL A 9 5.08 3.50 30.40
C VAL A 9 6.25 2.68 30.91
N SER A 10 7.02 2.12 29.99
CA SER A 10 8.31 1.52 30.31
C SER A 10 9.45 2.29 29.67
N PHE A 11 10.62 2.25 30.29
CA PHE A 11 11.85 2.77 29.71
C PHE A 11 12.98 1.75 29.84
N GLU A 12 13.70 1.56 28.74
CA GLU A 12 14.85 0.64 28.69
C GLU A 12 16.05 1.26 29.41
N THR A 13 16.69 0.45 30.25
CA THR A 13 17.83 0.87 31.10
C THR A 13 19.17 0.33 30.60
N ASN A 14 19.15 -0.65 29.70
CA ASN A 14 20.35 -1.26 29.14
C ASN A 14 20.06 -1.93 27.78
N ALA A 15 21.13 -2.40 27.12
CA ALA A 15 21.05 -3.07 25.82
C ALA A 15 20.44 -4.49 25.89
N GLN A 16 20.36 -5.09 27.08
CA GLN A 16 19.77 -6.41 27.32
C GLN A 16 18.23 -6.36 27.44
N GLY A 17 17.61 -5.19 27.19
CA GLY A 17 16.15 -5.04 27.20
C GLY A 17 15.55 -4.93 28.61
N ARG A 18 16.36 -4.69 29.66
CA ARG A 18 15.84 -4.48 31.01
C ARG A 18 15.04 -3.19 31.07
N ARG A 19 13.80 -3.27 31.55
CA ARG A 19 12.86 -2.14 31.63
C ARG A 19 12.53 -1.78 33.07
N ARG A 20 12.27 -0.50 33.28
CA ARG A 20 11.56 0.02 34.46
C ARG A 20 10.20 0.52 34.02
N PHE A 21 9.21 0.39 34.89
CA PHE A 21 7.83 0.79 34.62
C PHE A 21 7.46 1.98 35.49
N VAL A 22 6.69 2.90 34.93
CA VAL A 22 6.16 4.06 35.64
C VAL A 22 4.71 4.26 35.23
N ALA A 23 3.85 4.49 36.22
CA ALA A 23 2.50 4.96 35.98
C ALA A 23 2.52 6.50 36.04
N CYS A 24 2.10 7.14 34.96
CA CYS A 24 2.05 8.60 34.89
C CYS A 24 0.94 9.08 33.95
N THR A 25 0.67 10.38 33.92
CA THR A 25 -0.22 10.96 32.92
C THR A 25 0.57 11.25 31.64
N ALA A 26 -0.09 11.22 30.48
CA ALA A 26 0.50 11.60 29.20
C ALA A 26 1.23 12.95 29.25
N GLU A 27 0.65 13.93 29.95
CA GLU A 27 1.23 15.27 30.10
C GLU A 27 2.55 15.25 30.91
N LYS A 28 2.60 14.50 32.02
CA LYS A 28 3.83 14.36 32.82
C LYS A 28 4.89 13.58 32.05
N LEU A 29 4.48 12.54 31.33
CA LEU A 29 5.35 11.78 30.44
C LEU A 29 5.96 12.70 29.37
N TRP A 30 5.13 13.45 28.66
CA TRP A 30 5.55 14.37 27.60
C TRP A 30 6.56 15.38 28.12
N ARG A 31 6.23 16.09 29.22
CA ARG A 31 7.14 17.06 29.86
C ARG A 31 8.50 16.42 30.21
N ARG A 32 8.49 15.19 30.71
CA ARG A 32 9.73 14.46 31.02
C ARG A 32 10.50 14.07 29.77
N MET A 33 9.83 13.57 28.74
CA MET A 33 10.44 13.11 27.49
C MET A 33 11.12 14.25 26.73
N VAL A 34 10.45 15.40 26.58
CA VAL A 34 11.00 16.54 25.83
C VAL A 34 12.17 17.22 26.55
N ALA A 35 12.20 17.16 27.88
CA ALA A 35 13.32 17.65 28.69
C ALA A 35 14.58 16.77 28.60
N LEU A 36 14.46 15.53 28.12
CA LEU A 36 15.61 14.64 27.93
C LEU A 36 16.27 14.88 26.56
N PRO A 37 17.62 14.78 26.47
CA PRO A 37 18.29 14.71 25.18
C PRO A 37 17.71 13.58 24.33
N VAL A 38 17.63 13.76 23.01
CA VAL A 38 17.19 12.72 22.05
C VAL A 38 17.92 11.39 22.31
N GLY A 39 19.20 11.54 22.67
CA GLY A 39 20.09 10.57 23.30
C GLY A 39 19.45 9.50 24.18
N ALA A 40 18.62 9.96 25.11
CA ALA A 40 18.16 9.24 26.30
C ALA A 40 16.67 8.88 26.24
N ARG A 41 16.00 9.11 25.12
CA ARG A 41 14.56 8.83 24.95
C ARG A 41 14.35 7.36 24.58
N HIS A 42 14.12 6.52 25.58
CA HIS A 42 13.95 5.07 25.42
C HIS A 42 12.58 4.60 25.92
N PHE A 43 11.52 5.34 25.60
CA PHE A 43 10.20 5.15 26.18
C PHE A 43 9.29 4.29 25.30
N TYR A 44 8.45 3.51 25.96
CA TYR A 44 7.47 2.61 25.37
C TYR A 44 6.16 2.71 26.13
N GLU A 45 5.05 2.86 25.41
CA GLU A 45 3.72 2.64 25.95
C GLU A 45 3.55 1.15 26.26
N ILE A 46 2.89 0.82 27.37
CA ILE A 46 2.40 -0.53 27.62
C ILE A 46 0.93 -0.59 27.24
N ILE A 47 0.64 -1.26 26.12
CA ILE A 47 -0.73 -1.56 25.68
C ILE A 47 -1.25 -2.67 26.58
N ARG A 48 -1.95 -2.27 27.63
CA ARG A 48 -2.41 -3.17 28.70
C ARG A 48 -3.45 -4.16 28.20
N GLU A 49 -3.36 -5.38 28.71
CA GLU A 49 -4.36 -6.40 28.44
C GLU A 49 -5.77 -5.94 28.81
N GLY A 50 -6.75 -6.27 27.95
CA GLY A 50 -8.17 -5.96 28.17
C GLY A 50 -8.54 -4.48 28.07
N CYS A 51 -7.57 -3.59 27.78
CA CYS A 51 -7.83 -2.16 27.62
C CYS A 51 -8.06 -1.80 26.16
N ALA A 52 -9.04 -0.93 25.92
CA ALA A 52 -9.31 -0.41 24.58
C ALA A 52 -8.10 0.33 24.01
N CYS A 53 -7.81 0.09 22.73
CA CYS A 53 -6.64 0.67 22.07
C CYS A 53 -6.95 1.09 20.63
N HIS A 54 -6.04 1.90 20.07
CA HIS A 54 -6.05 2.20 18.65
C HIS A 54 -5.77 0.95 17.82
N LEU A 55 -6.18 0.96 16.55
CA LEU A 55 -5.59 0.05 15.56
C LEU A 55 -4.16 0.52 15.32
N TYR A 56 -3.20 -0.40 15.44
CA TYR A 56 -1.80 -0.13 15.17
C TYR A 56 -1.17 -1.29 14.42
N LEU A 57 -0.11 -1.00 13.66
CA LEU A 57 0.69 -1.99 12.95
C LEU A 57 2.17 -1.68 13.16
N ASP A 58 2.96 -2.74 13.32
CA ASP A 58 4.42 -2.69 13.27
C ASP A 58 4.84 -3.34 11.94
N ILE A 59 5.54 -2.59 11.10
CA ILE A 59 5.85 -2.96 9.72
C ILE A 59 7.36 -2.94 9.56
N GLU A 60 7.94 -4.06 9.14
CA GLU A 60 9.37 -4.14 8.97
C GLU A 60 9.83 -5.20 7.97
N PHE A 61 10.96 -4.90 7.32
CA PHE A 61 11.72 -5.89 6.54
C PHE A 61 13.18 -5.46 6.41
N ARG A 62 14.06 -6.43 6.10
CA ARG A 62 15.47 -6.16 5.83
C ARG A 62 15.68 -5.75 4.38
N ARG A 63 16.39 -4.65 4.17
CA ARG A 63 16.63 -4.08 2.83
C ARG A 63 17.54 -4.97 1.98
N ALA A 64 18.57 -5.56 2.59
CA ALA A 64 19.53 -6.41 1.89
C ALA A 64 18.88 -7.66 1.25
N ALA A 65 17.96 -8.31 1.97
CA ALA A 65 17.26 -9.51 1.52
C ALA A 65 16.10 -9.22 0.54
N ASN A 66 15.66 -7.96 0.46
CA ASN A 66 14.48 -7.54 -0.30
C ASN A 66 14.80 -6.30 -1.14
N LYS A 67 15.80 -6.43 -2.02
CA LYS A 67 16.25 -5.36 -2.91
C LYS A 67 15.13 -5.00 -3.90
N GLY A 68 15.00 -3.71 -4.20
CA GLY A 68 13.99 -3.20 -5.14
C GLY A 68 12.61 -2.96 -4.54
N LEU A 69 12.34 -3.36 -3.30
CA LEU A 69 11.06 -3.02 -2.66
C LEU A 69 11.00 -1.55 -2.27
N ASP A 70 9.99 -0.85 -2.79
CA ASP A 70 9.58 0.45 -2.30
C ASP A 70 8.66 0.29 -1.08
N GLY A 71 9.28 0.33 0.10
CA GLY A 71 8.54 0.21 1.36
C GLY A 71 7.49 1.32 1.57
N SER A 72 7.70 2.53 1.04
CA SER A 72 6.72 3.62 1.17
C SER A 72 5.47 3.33 0.34
N ALA A 73 5.64 2.84 -0.90
CA ALA A 73 4.52 2.41 -1.74
C ALA A 73 3.75 1.25 -1.11
N LEU A 74 4.45 0.27 -0.51
CA LEU A 74 3.83 -0.86 0.19
C LEU A 74 3.02 -0.40 1.42
N VAL A 75 3.53 0.57 2.18
CA VAL A 75 2.80 1.15 3.32
C VAL A 75 1.57 1.93 2.86
N ALA A 76 1.67 2.69 1.76
CA ALA A 76 0.53 3.40 1.19
C ALA A 76 -0.57 2.42 0.73
N PHE A 77 -0.19 1.37 -0.01
CA PHE A 77 -1.09 0.29 -0.42
C PHE A 77 -1.76 -0.36 0.79
N LEU A 78 -0.98 -0.79 1.78
CA LEU A 78 -1.50 -1.42 3.00
C LEU A 78 -2.45 -0.48 3.76
N THR A 79 -2.15 0.82 3.82
CA THR A 79 -3.00 1.83 4.46
C THR A 79 -4.37 1.90 3.78
N VAL A 80 -4.42 1.98 2.45
CA VAL A 80 -5.70 1.96 1.70
C VAL A 80 -6.49 0.69 1.98
N ARG A 81 -5.80 -0.46 2.08
CA ARG A 81 -6.43 -1.76 2.38
C ARG A 81 -6.98 -1.84 3.80
N ILE A 82 -6.29 -1.24 4.78
CA ILE A 82 -6.78 -1.09 6.14
C ILE A 82 -8.06 -0.24 6.18
N LEU A 83 -8.02 0.95 5.57
CA LEU A 83 -9.16 1.88 5.56
C LEU A 83 -10.39 1.26 4.87
N THR A 84 -10.15 0.56 3.75
CA THR A 84 -11.20 -0.19 3.04
C THR A 84 -11.80 -1.29 3.93
N ALA A 85 -10.97 -2.09 4.59
CA ALA A 85 -11.43 -3.15 5.47
C ALA A 85 -12.21 -2.63 6.70
N LEU A 86 -11.82 -1.46 7.24
CA LEU A 86 -12.55 -0.79 8.32
C LEU A 86 -13.95 -0.36 7.85
N GLN A 87 -14.05 0.21 6.64
CA GLN A 87 -15.32 0.61 6.06
C GLN A 87 -16.23 -0.58 5.77
N GLU A 88 -15.71 -1.66 5.17
CA GLU A 88 -16.52 -2.82 4.78
C GLU A 88 -17.05 -3.61 5.98
N ARG A 89 -16.19 -3.84 6.98
CA ARG A 89 -16.51 -4.70 8.13
C ARG A 89 -17.28 -3.94 9.20
N PHE A 90 -16.91 -2.70 9.46
CA PHE A 90 -17.43 -1.91 10.59
C PHE A 90 -18.19 -0.64 10.17
N GLY A 91 -18.19 -0.27 8.89
CA GLY A 91 -18.83 0.97 8.44
C GLY A 91 -18.08 2.24 8.88
N ILE A 92 -16.83 2.11 9.31
CA ILE A 92 -16.02 3.23 9.81
C ILE A 92 -15.32 3.90 8.63
N ARG A 93 -15.67 5.17 8.38
CA ARG A 93 -15.03 6.03 7.38
C ARG A 93 -13.85 6.76 8.01
N ALA A 94 -12.64 6.33 7.71
CA ALA A 94 -11.41 7.02 8.07
C ALA A 94 -10.60 7.33 6.79
N GLY A 95 -9.85 8.42 6.82
CA GLY A 95 -8.98 8.89 5.74
C GLY A 95 -7.49 8.67 6.04
N LEU A 96 -6.63 9.10 5.12
CA LEU A 96 -5.17 9.07 5.33
C LEU A 96 -4.76 10.03 6.46
N GLU A 97 -5.51 11.11 6.64
CA GLU A 97 -5.38 12.09 7.71
C GLU A 97 -5.68 11.53 9.12
N ASP A 98 -6.31 10.36 9.20
CA ASP A 98 -6.56 9.65 10.45
C ASP A 98 -5.45 8.64 10.80
N VAL A 99 -4.40 8.53 9.97
CA VAL A 99 -3.32 7.54 10.13
C VAL A 99 -2.00 8.24 10.45
N ILE A 100 -1.52 8.02 11.67
CA ILE A 100 -0.18 8.44 12.08
C ILE A 100 0.82 7.44 11.50
N ASP A 101 1.69 7.91 10.61
CA ASP A 101 2.76 7.14 9.97
C ASP A 101 4.12 7.53 10.54
N LEU A 102 4.76 6.60 11.28
CA LEU A 102 6.02 6.84 11.96
C LEU A 102 7.16 5.98 11.39
N ASP A 103 8.27 6.61 11.05
CA ASP A 103 9.50 6.05 10.51
C ASP A 103 10.61 5.91 11.56
N SER A 104 11.24 4.75 11.58
CA SER A 104 12.51 4.50 12.29
C SER A 104 13.48 3.64 11.47
N SER A 105 13.34 3.71 10.15
CA SER A 105 14.13 3.00 9.16
C SER A 105 15.61 3.38 9.24
N THR A 106 16.43 2.46 8.77
CA THR A 106 17.89 2.57 8.67
C THR A 106 18.33 2.03 7.32
N ASP A 107 19.62 2.14 7.00
CA ASP A 107 20.20 1.58 5.78
C ASP A 107 20.08 0.05 5.72
N ALA A 108 20.00 -0.62 6.87
CA ALA A 108 19.85 -2.07 6.94
C ALA A 108 18.39 -2.54 6.95
N LYS A 109 17.47 -1.72 7.50
CA LYS A 109 16.11 -2.15 7.86
C LYS A 109 15.08 -1.07 7.54
N PHE A 110 14.03 -1.44 6.83
CA PHE A 110 12.80 -0.67 6.74
C PHE A 110 11.97 -0.92 8.01
N SER A 111 11.47 0.14 8.67
CA SER A 111 10.69 0.00 9.90
C SER A 111 9.72 1.17 10.06
N ARG A 112 8.43 0.86 10.05
CA ARG A 112 7.31 1.80 10.16
C ARG A 112 6.34 1.36 11.25
N HIS A 113 5.81 2.31 12.01
CA HIS A 113 4.63 2.09 12.83
C HIS A 113 3.47 2.88 12.24
N LEU A 114 2.32 2.23 12.07
CA LEU A 114 1.07 2.91 11.75
C LEU A 114 0.16 2.92 12.98
N VAL A 115 -0.48 4.05 13.27
CA VAL A 115 -1.53 4.15 14.28
C VAL A 115 -2.74 4.84 13.68
N VAL A 116 -3.88 4.14 13.63
CA VAL A 116 -5.13 4.67 13.08
C VAL A 116 -5.98 5.26 14.19
N VAL A 117 -6.22 6.56 14.12
CA VAL A 117 -7.05 7.34 15.03
C VAL A 117 -8.48 7.35 14.51
N LEU A 118 -9.25 6.33 14.89
CA LEU A 118 -10.62 6.21 14.38
C LEU A 118 -11.50 7.41 14.81
N PRO A 119 -12.36 7.92 13.89
CA PRO A 119 -13.24 9.05 14.16
C PRO A 119 -14.18 8.82 15.34
N GLY A 120 -14.56 9.93 16.01
CA GLY A 120 -15.47 9.89 17.15
C GLY A 120 -14.86 9.25 18.40
N GLY A 121 -13.54 9.09 18.45
CA GLY A 121 -12.86 8.46 19.60
C GLY A 121 -13.04 6.95 19.67
N GLN A 122 -13.52 6.32 18.59
CA GLN A 122 -13.71 4.87 18.54
C GLN A 122 -12.38 4.14 18.71
N ARG A 123 -12.42 2.96 19.33
CA ARG A 123 -11.26 2.13 19.64
C ARG A 123 -11.62 0.65 19.47
N PHE A 124 -10.62 -0.17 19.20
CA PHE A 124 -10.79 -1.61 19.33
C PHE A 124 -10.89 -1.96 20.82
N ARG A 125 -11.64 -3.02 21.12
CA ARG A 125 -11.88 -3.48 22.50
C ARG A 125 -10.59 -3.73 23.27
N ASP A 126 -9.61 -4.34 22.60
CA ASP A 126 -8.25 -4.56 23.08
C ASP A 126 -7.33 -4.91 21.91
N ASN A 127 -6.04 -5.09 22.18
CA ASN A 127 -5.06 -5.39 21.15
C ASN A 127 -5.16 -6.80 20.57
N GLN A 128 -5.82 -7.76 21.23
CA GLN A 128 -6.09 -9.07 20.66
C GLN A 128 -7.15 -8.96 19.55
N HIS A 129 -8.15 -8.09 19.73
CA HIS A 129 -9.13 -7.78 18.67
C HIS A 129 -8.49 -7.04 17.50
N VAL A 130 -7.51 -6.16 17.75
CA VAL A 130 -6.66 -5.58 16.69
C VAL A 130 -5.94 -6.68 15.94
N GLY A 131 -5.27 -7.59 16.65
CA GLY A 131 -4.55 -8.71 16.04
C GLY A 131 -5.43 -9.61 15.17
N ARG A 132 -6.66 -9.90 15.61
CA ARG A 132 -7.63 -10.66 14.78
C ARG A 132 -8.03 -9.92 13.51
N PHE A 133 -8.27 -8.61 13.60
CA PHE A 133 -8.58 -7.79 12.43
C PHE A 133 -7.42 -7.80 11.42
N VAL A 134 -6.19 -7.56 11.91
CA VAL A 134 -4.99 -7.51 11.07
C VAL A 134 -4.67 -8.89 10.47
N LEU A 135 -4.84 -9.98 11.24
CA LEU A 135 -4.67 -11.35 10.73
C LEU A 135 -5.62 -11.64 9.56
N LEU A 136 -6.90 -11.25 9.69
CA LEU A 136 -7.88 -11.43 8.61
C LEU A 136 -7.59 -10.55 7.39
N LEU A 137 -7.05 -9.34 7.60
CA LEU A 137 -6.59 -8.47 6.52
C LEU A 137 -5.40 -9.08 5.78
N VAL A 138 -4.38 -9.55 6.51
CA VAL A 138 -3.19 -10.20 5.94
C VAL A 138 -3.57 -11.47 5.19
N ALA A 139 -4.49 -12.28 5.71
CA ALA A 139 -5.00 -13.47 5.01
C ALA A 139 -5.73 -13.12 3.70
N ALA A 140 -6.53 -12.06 3.69
CA ALA A 140 -7.19 -11.59 2.46
C ALA A 140 -6.16 -11.13 1.42
N LEU A 141 -5.15 -10.37 1.85
CA LEU A 141 -4.05 -9.93 1.00
C LEU A 141 -3.24 -11.12 0.45
N ALA A 142 -3.10 -12.21 1.23
CA ALA A 142 -2.39 -13.41 0.79
C ALA A 142 -3.10 -14.09 -0.38
N ASN A 143 -4.44 -14.13 -0.32
CA ASN A 143 -5.25 -14.69 -1.40
C ASN A 143 -5.16 -13.86 -2.69
N GLU A 144 -4.95 -12.54 -2.56
CA GLU A 144 -4.83 -11.62 -3.69
C GLU A 144 -3.43 -11.59 -4.29
N ALA A 145 -2.41 -12.05 -3.56
CA ALA A 145 -1.02 -12.07 -4.01
C ALA A 145 -0.78 -12.88 -5.29
N ALA A 146 -1.69 -13.78 -5.67
CA ALA A 146 -1.61 -14.50 -6.94
C ALA A 146 -1.91 -13.60 -8.16
N THR A 147 -2.59 -12.47 -7.96
CA THR A 147 -3.11 -11.61 -9.04
C THR A 147 -2.77 -10.13 -8.88
N ASP A 148 -2.27 -9.72 -7.71
CA ASP A 148 -1.90 -8.34 -7.41
C ASP A 148 -0.43 -8.29 -6.97
N ALA A 149 0.41 -7.64 -7.75
CA ALA A 149 1.85 -7.53 -7.51
C ALA A 149 2.18 -6.75 -6.22
N LEU A 150 1.40 -5.72 -5.88
CA LEU A 150 1.59 -4.97 -4.63
C LEU A 150 1.19 -5.82 -3.43
N ALA A 151 0.13 -6.62 -3.56
CA ALA A 151 -0.20 -7.62 -2.55
C ALA A 151 0.95 -8.63 -2.41
N ALA A 152 1.44 -9.22 -3.50
CA ALA A 152 2.56 -10.17 -3.47
C ALA A 152 3.83 -9.60 -2.83
N ALA A 153 4.13 -8.33 -3.06
CA ALA A 153 5.28 -7.63 -2.52
C ALA A 153 5.20 -7.37 -1.00
N LEU A 154 4.04 -7.56 -0.36
CA LEU A 154 3.91 -7.56 1.11
C LEU A 154 4.50 -8.82 1.77
N TRP A 155 4.85 -9.85 0.99
CA TRP A 155 5.52 -11.05 1.48
C TRP A 155 7.02 -10.95 1.18
N VAL A 156 7.80 -10.75 2.24
CA VAL A 156 9.24 -10.55 2.19
C VAL A 156 10.00 -11.81 2.55
N ARG A 157 11.24 -11.90 2.06
CA ARG A 157 12.16 -12.97 2.44
C ARG A 157 12.57 -12.77 3.90
N PRO A 158 12.44 -13.81 4.76
CA PRO A 158 13.06 -13.81 6.06
C PRO A 158 14.58 -13.73 5.89
N GLU A 159 15.27 -13.33 6.94
CA GLU A 159 16.73 -13.33 6.98
C GLU A 159 17.27 -14.70 6.57
N GLU A 160 18.13 -14.77 5.54
CA GLU A 160 19.03 -15.90 5.38
C GLU A 160 19.92 -15.89 6.62
N THR A 161 19.76 -16.88 7.49
CA THR A 161 20.83 -17.22 8.42
C THR A 161 22.00 -17.66 7.56
N ASP A 162 23.13 -16.94 7.61
CA ASP A 162 24.44 -17.46 7.21
C ASP A 162 24.84 -18.62 8.15
N ALA A 163 24.03 -19.68 8.17
CA ALA A 163 24.31 -20.96 8.78
C ALA A 163 24.45 -21.94 7.62
N ALA A 164 25.57 -21.82 6.89
CA ALA A 164 26.15 -23.01 6.29
C ALA A 164 26.29 -24.04 7.44
N PRO A 165 25.77 -25.27 7.30
CA PRO A 165 26.05 -26.29 8.30
C PRO A 165 27.57 -26.42 8.40
N PRO A 166 28.18 -26.43 9.60
CA PRO A 166 29.59 -26.74 9.71
C PRO A 166 29.80 -28.09 9.03
N ALA A 167 30.74 -28.14 8.09
CA ALA A 167 31.22 -29.39 7.54
C ALA A 167 31.64 -30.26 8.72
N THR A 168 30.82 -31.25 9.06
CA THR A 168 31.17 -32.23 10.08
C THR A 168 32.24 -33.13 9.50
N GLU A 169 33.50 -32.81 9.80
CA GLU A 169 34.56 -33.80 9.84
C GLU A 169 34.19 -34.87 10.87
N GLY A 170 34.38 -36.13 10.48
CA GLY A 170 33.70 -37.27 11.07
C GLY A 170 34.19 -37.72 12.44
N ALA A 171 33.28 -38.39 13.15
CA ALA A 171 33.52 -39.58 13.98
C ALA A 171 32.16 -40.20 14.39
N PRO A 172 32.10 -41.50 14.69
CA PRO A 172 30.97 -42.36 14.33
C PRO A 172 29.90 -42.51 15.43
N ALA A 173 28.71 -42.93 15.02
CA ALA A 173 27.61 -43.37 15.90
C ALA A 173 27.27 -44.86 15.60
N PRO A 174 26.59 -45.57 16.53
CA PRO A 174 27.02 -46.89 17.00
C PRO A 174 26.40 -48.09 16.28
N ALA A 175 27.01 -49.26 16.55
CA ALA A 175 26.50 -50.57 16.19
C ALA A 175 25.27 -50.97 17.03
N VAL A 176 24.24 -51.50 16.37
CA VAL A 176 23.48 -52.69 16.80
C VAL A 176 22.82 -53.32 15.58
N ALA A 177 22.93 -54.65 15.51
CA ALA A 177 22.59 -55.51 14.39
C ALA A 177 21.25 -56.23 14.56
N ALA A 178 20.61 -56.62 13.44
CA ALA A 178 20.04 -57.94 13.12
C ALA A 178 18.98 -57.79 11.99
N SER A 179 19.25 -58.30 10.76
CA SER A 179 18.89 -59.64 10.23
C SER A 179 17.47 -59.64 9.60
N MET A 180 17.18 -60.06 8.36
CA MET A 180 17.54 -61.24 7.55
C MET A 180 17.44 -60.96 6.02
N ALA A 181 18.02 -61.85 5.22
CA ALA A 181 18.40 -61.75 3.80
C ALA A 181 17.34 -62.17 2.74
N GLY A 182 17.59 -61.77 1.48
CA GLY A 182 17.09 -62.42 0.26
C GLY A 182 17.40 -61.61 -1.03
N PRO A 183 18.02 -62.18 -2.09
CA PRO A 183 18.77 -61.42 -3.11
C PRO A 183 17.97 -61.15 -4.41
N GLY A 184 18.39 -60.13 -5.18
CA GLY A 184 17.96 -60.04 -6.58
C GLY A 184 18.09 -58.69 -7.25
N GLU A 185 19.21 -58.52 -7.96
CA GLU A 185 19.28 -57.92 -9.30
C GLU A 185 19.11 -56.40 -9.48
N SER A 186 20.26 -55.77 -9.75
CA SER A 186 20.38 -54.45 -10.37
C SER A 186 19.82 -54.47 -11.79
N THR A 187 18.88 -53.58 -12.07
CA THR A 187 18.77 -52.98 -13.40
C THR A 187 18.62 -51.47 -13.26
N ASP A 188 19.59 -50.79 -13.86
CA ASP A 188 19.57 -49.36 -14.12
C ASP A 188 18.24 -48.94 -14.76
N ARG A 189 17.49 -48.10 -14.07
CA ARG A 189 16.43 -47.32 -14.70
C ARG A 189 16.42 -45.93 -14.12
N ALA A 190 16.98 -45.00 -14.89
CA ALA A 190 16.87 -43.56 -14.69
C ALA A 190 15.42 -43.21 -14.31
N LYS A 191 15.22 -42.69 -13.09
CA LYS A 191 13.94 -42.14 -12.67
C LYS A 191 13.82 -40.69 -13.18
N PRO A 192 12.67 -40.34 -13.75
CA PRO A 192 12.46 -39.08 -14.45
C PRO A 192 12.54 -37.91 -13.47
N GLY A 193 12.93 -36.75 -14.00
CA GLY A 193 13.05 -35.50 -13.27
C GLY A 193 11.88 -35.29 -12.33
N ARG A 194 12.22 -35.02 -11.07
CA ARG A 194 11.27 -34.54 -10.07
C ARG A 194 10.65 -33.29 -10.66
N ALA A 195 9.39 -33.38 -11.09
CA ALA A 195 8.60 -32.24 -11.50
C ALA A 195 8.79 -31.16 -10.43
N GLU A 196 9.12 -29.94 -10.85
CA GLU A 196 9.09 -28.76 -9.99
C GLU A 196 7.73 -28.77 -9.29
N GLU A 197 7.73 -29.13 -8.00
CA GLU A 197 6.59 -28.92 -7.13
C GLU A 197 6.26 -27.44 -7.23
N SER A 198 5.06 -27.14 -7.74
CA SER A 198 4.51 -25.80 -7.87
C SER A 198 4.63 -25.07 -6.54
N ARG A 199 5.71 -24.29 -6.38
CA ARG A 199 5.93 -23.45 -5.21
C ARG A 199 4.90 -22.35 -5.27
N THR A 200 4.03 -22.28 -4.26
CA THR A 200 3.11 -21.15 -4.17
C THR A 200 3.92 -19.84 -4.14
N PRO A 201 3.42 -18.74 -4.74
CA PRO A 201 4.17 -17.47 -4.83
C PRO A 201 4.69 -16.93 -3.48
N LEU A 202 4.11 -17.39 -2.37
CA LEU A 202 4.38 -16.95 -1.00
C LEU A 202 5.21 -17.93 -0.18
N GLU A 203 5.59 -19.08 -0.75
CA GLU A 203 6.31 -20.12 -0.01
C GLU A 203 7.65 -19.61 0.56
N GLY A 204 7.89 -19.84 1.85
CA GLY A 204 9.10 -19.39 2.54
C GLY A 204 9.18 -17.88 2.79
N ARG A 205 8.10 -17.13 2.57
CA ARG A 205 8.03 -15.68 2.82
C ARG A 205 7.19 -15.35 4.04
N THR A 206 7.45 -14.20 4.64
CA THR A 206 6.70 -13.66 5.79
C THR A 206 6.08 -12.32 5.43
N PRO A 207 4.90 -11.96 5.97
CA PRO A 207 4.32 -10.65 5.74
C PRO A 207 5.20 -9.54 6.33
N ILE A 208 5.23 -8.36 5.71
CA ILE A 208 5.92 -7.18 6.27
C ILE A 208 5.29 -6.69 7.58
N VAL A 209 4.05 -7.09 7.87
CA VAL A 209 3.35 -6.76 9.12
C VAL A 209 3.76 -7.76 10.20
N ASP A 210 4.38 -7.27 11.27
CA ASP A 210 4.71 -8.11 12.44
C ASP A 210 3.42 -8.46 13.20
N LEU A 211 2.97 -9.70 13.06
CA LEU A 211 1.80 -10.23 13.77
C LEU A 211 2.11 -10.57 15.24
N GLY A 212 3.38 -10.62 15.63
CA GLY A 212 3.83 -10.86 17.00
C GLY A 212 3.59 -9.69 17.96
N VAL A 213 3.06 -8.57 17.47
CA VAL A 213 2.80 -7.36 18.26
C VAL A 213 1.49 -7.36 19.04
N TYR A 214 0.61 -8.32 18.77
CA TYR A 214 -0.71 -8.39 19.39
C TYR A 214 -0.72 -9.32 20.62
N THR A 215 0.22 -9.09 21.53
CA THR A 215 0.43 -9.86 22.77
C THR A 215 0.03 -9.07 24.01
N ARG A 216 -0.27 -9.76 25.12
CA ARG A 216 -0.69 -9.11 26.37
C ARG A 216 0.38 -8.15 26.88
N ASN A 217 -0.02 -6.96 27.32
CA ASN A 217 0.88 -5.94 27.88
C ASN A 217 2.04 -5.59 26.92
N ARG A 218 1.76 -5.49 25.62
CA ARG A 218 2.75 -5.20 24.58
C ARG A 218 3.40 -3.85 24.85
N ALA A 219 4.73 -3.83 24.90
CA ALA A 219 5.51 -2.60 24.86
C ALA A 219 5.58 -2.09 23.41
N MET A 220 5.07 -0.89 23.16
CA MET A 220 5.11 -0.22 21.85
C MET A 220 5.92 1.07 21.95
N ARG A 221 6.91 1.25 21.08
CA ARG A 221 7.86 2.37 21.17
C ARG A 221 7.15 3.70 20.89
N LEU A 222 7.39 4.69 21.74
CA LEU A 222 6.76 6.01 21.62
C LEU A 222 7.43 6.87 20.54
N TYR A 223 6.66 7.84 20.04
CA TYR A 223 7.16 8.96 19.25
C TYR A 223 8.37 9.64 19.91
N MET A 224 9.34 10.07 19.09
CA MET A 224 10.65 10.62 19.47
C MET A 224 11.55 9.69 20.31
N SER A 225 11.14 8.43 20.53
CA SER A 225 11.95 7.47 21.27
C SER A 225 12.71 6.53 20.33
N ARG A 226 13.83 6.01 20.84
CA ARG A 226 14.71 5.07 20.15
C ARG A 226 15.01 3.86 21.04
N LYS A 227 15.29 2.71 20.41
CA LYS A 227 15.74 1.51 21.14
C LYS A 227 17.05 1.82 21.87
N TYR A 228 17.25 1.26 23.06
CA TYR A 228 18.49 1.47 23.81
C TYR A 228 19.72 1.08 22.97
N GLY A 229 20.74 1.94 22.94
CA GLY A 229 21.95 1.73 22.14
C GLY A 229 21.79 1.88 20.62
N LYS A 230 20.58 2.23 20.12
CA LYS A 230 20.34 2.51 18.69
C LYS A 230 20.18 4.01 18.45
N LYS A 231 20.50 4.44 17.23
CA LYS A 231 20.47 5.85 16.84
C LYS A 231 19.13 6.29 16.25
N ALA A 232 18.41 5.39 15.57
CA ALA A 232 17.15 5.68 14.90
C ALA A 232 16.02 5.95 15.91
N SER A 233 15.48 7.16 15.88
CA SER A 233 14.31 7.59 16.64
C SER A 233 13.06 7.39 15.81
N LEU A 234 11.94 7.10 16.46
CA LEU A 234 10.64 6.96 15.80
C LEU A 234 10.04 8.35 15.55
N MET A 235 9.99 8.78 14.30
CA MET A 235 9.61 10.13 13.88
C MET A 235 8.53 10.07 12.78
N PRO A 236 7.72 11.10 12.56
CA PRO A 236 6.80 11.15 11.42
C PRO A 236 7.53 10.85 10.12
N ALA A 237 6.91 10.00 9.32
CA ALA A 237 7.34 9.74 7.96
C ALA A 237 7.17 10.98 7.07
N SER A 238 7.94 11.06 5.99
CA SER A 238 7.70 12.06 4.93
C SER A 238 6.32 11.89 4.25
N THR A 239 5.75 10.68 4.32
CA THR A 239 4.42 10.31 3.79
C THR A 239 3.29 10.50 4.80
N ASN A 240 3.58 10.95 6.02
CA ASN A 240 2.56 11.14 7.05
C ASN A 240 1.60 12.26 6.68
N ALA A 241 0.33 11.93 6.46
CA ALA A 241 -0.75 12.88 6.18
C ALA A 241 -1.51 13.33 7.45
N PHE A 242 -1.17 12.78 8.62
CA PHE A 242 -1.78 13.17 9.89
C PHE A 242 -1.33 14.58 10.31
N GLU A 243 -2.25 15.53 10.36
CA GLU A 243 -2.00 16.88 10.88
C GLU A 243 -2.28 16.98 12.39
N ASP A 244 -1.34 17.59 13.12
CA ASP A 244 -1.34 17.69 14.58
C ASP A 244 -2.59 18.41 15.13
N GLY A 245 -3.56 17.63 15.58
CA GLY A 245 -4.81 18.11 16.16
C GLY A 245 -4.71 18.71 17.58
N TRP A 246 -3.56 19.23 18.02
CA TRP A 246 -3.35 19.73 19.39
C TRP A 246 -4.10 21.05 19.72
N GLY A 247 -4.95 21.54 18.82
CA GLY A 247 -6.00 22.52 19.09
C GLY A 247 -7.40 21.94 19.34
N ARG A 248 -7.58 20.61 19.37
CA ARG A 248 -8.88 19.94 19.60
C ARG A 248 -9.15 19.70 21.10
N GLY A 249 -8.94 20.74 21.91
CA GLY A 249 -9.30 20.80 23.32
C GLY A 249 -10.41 21.82 23.53
N GLY A 250 -11.66 21.41 23.36
CA GLY A 250 -12.84 22.22 23.58
C GLY A 250 -14.04 21.41 23.17
N ASP A 251 -15.08 21.40 24.00
CA ASP A 251 -16.36 20.77 23.71
C ASP A 251 -16.68 20.88 22.23
N ARG A 252 -16.90 19.76 21.54
CA ARG A 252 -17.75 19.83 20.35
C ARG A 252 -19.12 20.19 20.92
N PRO A 253 -19.66 21.40 20.70
CA PRO A 253 -21.09 21.47 20.75
C PRO A 253 -21.58 20.53 19.63
N ALA A 254 -22.68 19.82 19.82
CA ALA A 254 -23.36 19.16 18.71
C ALA A 254 -23.85 20.28 17.77
N VAL A 255 -22.95 20.87 16.96
CA VAL A 255 -23.24 22.08 16.20
C VAL A 255 -22.54 22.00 14.85
N ALA A 256 -23.44 22.06 13.85
CA ALA A 256 -23.35 22.68 12.55
C ALA A 256 -21.98 22.71 11.86
N VAL A 257 -21.94 21.95 10.77
CA VAL A 257 -21.11 22.12 9.58
C VAL A 257 -20.97 23.61 9.21
N PRO A 258 -19.78 24.22 9.36
CA PRO A 258 -19.43 25.45 8.66
C PRO A 258 -18.67 25.08 7.38
N GLN A 259 -18.91 25.86 6.35
CA GLN A 259 -18.80 25.50 4.95
C GLN A 259 -17.36 25.39 4.41
N THR A 260 -17.15 24.35 3.60
CA THR A 260 -16.30 24.23 2.40
C THR A 260 -15.19 25.25 2.16
N ARG A 261 -13.96 24.74 1.98
CA ARG A 261 -13.16 25.04 0.77
C ARG A 261 -13.03 23.75 -0.07
N PRO A 262 -13.03 23.84 -1.40
CA PRO A 262 -13.40 22.74 -2.28
C PRO A 262 -12.32 21.64 -2.30
N ALA A 263 -12.78 20.39 -2.41
CA ALA A 263 -11.94 19.28 -2.83
C ALA A 263 -11.28 19.70 -4.15
N ALA A 264 -9.94 19.72 -4.19
CA ALA A 264 -9.24 19.85 -5.45
C ALA A 264 -9.80 18.78 -6.40
N GLU A 265 -10.29 19.26 -7.54
CA GLU A 265 -11.10 18.54 -8.52
C GLU A 265 -10.41 17.23 -8.92
N SER A 266 -11.19 16.20 -9.26
CA SER A 266 -10.57 15.03 -9.89
C SER A 266 -9.84 15.53 -11.15
N PRO A 267 -8.69 14.94 -11.51
CA PRO A 267 -7.90 15.39 -12.66
C PRO A 267 -8.64 15.25 -14.00
N PHE A 268 -9.87 14.73 -14.00
CA PHE A 268 -10.68 14.49 -15.19
C PHE A 268 -12.09 15.11 -15.07
N PRO A 269 -12.22 16.44 -15.21
CA PRO A 269 -13.52 17.11 -15.17
C PRO A 269 -14.61 16.54 -16.11
N PRO A 270 -14.28 16.01 -17.31
CA PRO A 270 -15.28 15.34 -18.16
C PRO A 270 -15.91 14.10 -17.51
N VAL A 271 -15.10 13.29 -16.83
CA VAL A 271 -15.58 12.10 -16.09
C VAL A 271 -16.44 12.52 -14.90
N ASP A 272 -16.03 13.58 -14.19
CA ASP A 272 -16.77 14.13 -13.06
C ASP A 272 -18.17 14.59 -13.48
N ALA A 273 -18.26 15.35 -14.57
CA ALA A 273 -19.53 15.82 -15.13
C ALA A 273 -20.41 14.66 -15.57
N TRP A 274 -19.83 13.65 -16.22
CA TRP A 274 -20.58 12.48 -16.66
C TRP A 274 -21.11 11.65 -15.49
N VAL A 275 -20.31 11.43 -14.43
CA VAL A 275 -20.77 10.70 -13.23
C VAL A 275 -21.92 11.43 -12.53
N LEU A 276 -21.89 12.76 -12.50
CA LEU A 276 -22.99 13.57 -11.97
C LEU A 276 -24.27 13.41 -12.80
N GLN A 277 -24.16 13.40 -14.14
CA GLN A 277 -25.29 13.16 -15.04
C GLN A 277 -25.83 11.73 -14.87
N LEU A 278 -24.95 10.73 -14.79
CA LEU A 278 -25.30 9.35 -14.53
C LEU A 278 -26.03 9.19 -13.20
N ALA A 279 -25.55 9.82 -12.13
CA ALA A 279 -26.21 9.78 -10.84
C ALA A 279 -27.62 10.42 -10.88
N ALA A 280 -27.78 11.51 -11.63
CA ALA A 280 -29.05 12.18 -11.80
C ALA A 280 -30.06 11.38 -12.64
N SER A 281 -29.59 10.58 -13.62
CA SER A 281 -30.47 9.81 -14.51
C SER A 281 -31.24 8.70 -13.79
N PHE A 282 -30.72 8.19 -12.66
CA PHE A 282 -31.36 7.16 -11.86
C PHE A 282 -32.42 7.69 -10.88
N GLY A 283 -32.51 9.01 -10.71
CA GLY A 283 -33.50 9.66 -9.84
C GLY A 283 -32.90 10.28 -8.57
N GLY A 284 -33.71 11.04 -7.85
CA GLY A 284 -33.29 11.87 -6.71
C GLY A 284 -32.90 13.30 -7.10
N PRO A 285 -32.52 14.16 -6.13
CA PRO A 285 -32.12 15.53 -6.40
C PRO A 285 -30.79 15.57 -7.16
N PRO A 286 -30.39 16.72 -7.71
CA PRO A 286 -29.07 16.90 -8.31
C PRO A 286 -27.97 16.40 -7.36
N ALA A 287 -27.13 15.51 -7.88
CA ALA A 287 -26.03 14.96 -7.13
C ALA A 287 -24.88 15.97 -7.05
N ARG A 288 -24.03 15.84 -6.05
CA ARG A 288 -22.75 16.52 -5.97
C ARG A 288 -21.66 15.52 -5.63
N ILE A 289 -20.45 15.72 -6.15
CA ILE A 289 -19.30 14.92 -5.75
C ILE A 289 -18.88 15.37 -4.36
N ARG A 290 -18.96 14.43 -3.40
CA ARG A 290 -18.49 14.66 -2.02
C ARG A 290 -16.97 14.54 -1.94
N SER A 291 -16.43 13.52 -2.60
CA SER A 291 -15.01 13.19 -2.63
C SER A 291 -14.73 12.25 -3.79
N VAL A 292 -13.52 12.33 -4.34
CA VAL A 292 -13.02 11.38 -5.35
C VAL A 292 -11.76 10.73 -4.81
N ALA A 293 -11.70 9.39 -4.80
CA ALA A 293 -10.47 8.65 -4.58
C ALA A 293 -9.87 8.22 -5.93
N VAL A 294 -8.56 8.44 -6.10
CA VAL A 294 -7.82 8.14 -7.33
C VAL A 294 -6.93 6.93 -7.07
N LEU A 295 -7.13 5.86 -7.83
CA LEU A 295 -6.30 4.65 -7.80
C LEU A 295 -5.46 4.61 -9.07
N THR A 296 -4.14 4.58 -8.91
CA THR A 296 -3.19 4.50 -10.03
C THR A 296 -2.63 3.10 -10.21
N ARG A 297 -2.09 2.81 -11.40
CA ARG A 297 -1.26 1.65 -11.70
C ARG A 297 0.08 2.11 -12.27
N ALA A 298 1.16 1.42 -11.91
CA ALA A 298 2.44 1.63 -12.56
C ALA A 298 2.43 1.00 -13.96
N VAL A 299 2.97 1.71 -14.94
CA VAL A 299 3.18 1.24 -16.32
C VAL A 299 4.56 1.65 -16.81
N ARG A 300 5.10 0.92 -17.78
CA ARG A 300 6.21 1.37 -18.62
C ARG A 300 5.66 2.00 -19.88
N LEU A 301 6.12 3.21 -20.17
CA LEU A 301 5.87 3.90 -21.44
C LEU A 301 6.95 3.49 -22.44
N VAL A 302 6.53 2.99 -23.60
CA VAL A 302 7.40 2.58 -24.70
C VAL A 302 7.11 3.45 -25.91
N SER A 303 8.06 4.29 -26.33
CA SER A 303 7.92 5.11 -27.54
C SER A 303 7.89 4.21 -28.78
N LEU A 304 6.89 4.42 -29.64
CA LEU A 304 6.86 3.89 -31.00
C LEU A 304 7.63 4.85 -31.91
N ASP A 305 8.95 4.90 -31.78
CA ASP A 305 9.75 5.63 -32.76
C ASP A 305 9.62 4.95 -34.12
N ARG A 306 9.14 5.74 -35.09
CA ARG A 306 8.86 5.35 -36.48
C ARG A 306 10.11 4.78 -37.15
N ASN A 307 10.20 3.46 -37.25
CA ASN A 307 10.78 2.83 -38.44
C ASN A 307 9.62 2.45 -39.39
N ALA A 308 9.04 3.47 -40.03
CA ALA A 308 8.26 3.25 -41.24
C ALA A 308 9.26 2.80 -42.31
N GLY A 309 9.30 1.50 -42.56
CA GLY A 309 10.09 0.91 -43.64
C GLY A 309 9.77 1.60 -44.95
N ALA A 310 10.81 2.03 -45.64
CA ALA A 310 10.74 2.39 -47.04
C ALA A 310 10.38 1.13 -47.84
N THR A 311 9.11 0.98 -48.19
CA THR A 311 8.70 0.27 -49.40
C THR A 311 8.29 1.33 -50.41
N SER A 312 9.24 1.83 -51.19
CA SER A 312 8.92 2.58 -52.41
C SER A 312 8.86 1.59 -53.56
N GLU A 313 7.64 1.24 -53.96
CA GLU A 313 7.34 0.68 -55.27
C GLU A 313 7.75 1.67 -56.36
N ALA A 314 8.22 1.11 -57.47
CA ALA A 314 8.62 1.81 -58.67
C ALA A 314 7.43 2.42 -59.41
N ALA A 315 7.57 3.67 -59.85
CA ALA A 315 6.92 4.16 -61.06
C ALA A 315 7.74 5.32 -61.66
N ALA A 316 8.09 5.13 -62.93
CA ALA A 316 8.85 6.05 -63.77
C ALA A 316 8.05 7.29 -64.19
N GLY A 317 8.77 8.36 -64.58
CA GLY A 317 8.21 9.49 -65.31
C GLY A 317 9.14 10.69 -65.38
N GLU A 318 9.74 10.90 -66.56
CA GLU A 318 10.66 11.97 -66.97
C GLU A 318 10.22 13.42 -66.72
N GLY A 319 11.20 14.34 -66.64
CA GLY A 319 10.97 15.75 -66.96
C GLY A 319 11.89 16.81 -66.33
N ASP A 320 13.16 16.83 -66.75
CA ASP A 320 13.91 18.01 -67.20
C ASP A 320 13.89 19.34 -66.39
N ARG A 321 15.01 19.68 -65.72
CA ARG A 321 15.87 20.87 -65.97
C ARG A 321 16.93 21.12 -64.88
N ALA A 322 18.07 21.61 -65.34
CA ALA A 322 19.37 21.70 -64.69
C ALA A 322 19.63 23.09 -64.01
N PRO A 323 20.87 23.49 -63.63
CA PRO A 323 21.24 23.65 -62.21
C PRO A 323 21.90 25.01 -61.86
N SER A 324 22.05 25.32 -60.57
CA SER A 324 23.09 26.22 -60.03
C SER A 324 23.08 26.17 -58.50
N GLN A 325 24.13 26.40 -57.72
CA GLN A 325 25.59 26.39 -57.85
C GLN A 325 26.10 26.49 -56.38
N GLY A 326 27.23 25.85 -56.09
CA GLY A 326 28.11 26.18 -54.94
C GLY A 326 27.79 25.46 -53.62
N GLU A 327 28.72 24.90 -52.86
CA GLU A 327 30.18 24.81 -52.91
C GLU A 327 30.63 23.56 -52.14
N SER A 328 31.83 23.10 -52.44
CA SER A 328 32.43 21.81 -52.08
C SER A 328 33.25 21.81 -50.77
N ALA A 329 33.15 20.68 -50.08
CA ALA A 329 34.22 19.89 -49.45
C ALA A 329 35.12 20.49 -48.34
N GLY A 330 35.07 19.82 -47.18
CA GLY A 330 36.13 19.79 -46.17
C GLY A 330 35.77 18.82 -45.03
N ALA A 331 36.37 17.63 -45.05
CA ALA A 331 36.08 16.49 -44.18
C ALA A 331 36.87 16.46 -42.85
N ALA A 332 36.48 15.52 -42.00
CA ALA A 332 37.04 15.05 -40.72
C ALA A 332 36.60 15.87 -39.48
N GLY A 333 36.00 15.31 -38.43
CA GLY A 333 35.84 13.92 -38.02
C GLY A 333 36.06 13.85 -36.51
N ALA A 334 34.99 13.74 -35.72
CA ALA A 334 35.02 13.24 -34.35
C ALA A 334 33.59 12.88 -33.92
N ALA A 335 33.32 11.59 -33.81
CA ALA A 335 32.13 11.05 -33.16
C ALA A 335 32.08 11.48 -31.68
N PRO A 336 30.90 11.41 -31.06
CA PRO A 336 30.78 10.46 -29.98
C PRO A 336 29.71 9.42 -30.28
N THR A 337 30.16 8.18 -30.18
CA THR A 337 29.38 7.00 -29.84
C THR A 337 28.58 7.26 -28.57
N ASP A 338 27.27 7.02 -28.58
CA ASP A 338 26.69 5.88 -27.88
C ASP A 338 25.17 5.85 -28.04
N ALA A 339 24.69 4.63 -28.31
CA ALA A 339 23.32 4.28 -28.59
C ALA A 339 22.42 4.50 -27.35
N ALA A 340 21.51 5.46 -27.44
CA ALA A 340 20.31 5.47 -26.60
C ALA A 340 19.33 4.43 -27.18
N GLY A 341 19.19 3.29 -26.50
CA GLY A 341 18.05 2.38 -26.71
C GLY A 341 16.71 3.08 -26.40
N PRO A 342 15.56 2.49 -26.78
CA PRO A 342 14.26 3.13 -26.63
C PRO A 342 14.04 3.59 -25.20
N ASP A 343 13.63 4.84 -25.05
CA ASP A 343 13.50 5.59 -23.79
C ASP A 343 12.39 4.95 -22.91
N ARG A 344 12.74 3.89 -22.15
CA ARG A 344 11.83 3.16 -21.26
C ARG A 344 11.60 3.98 -19.98
N ARG A 345 10.48 4.70 -19.90
CA ARG A 345 10.12 5.52 -18.73
C ARG A 345 8.99 4.86 -17.94
N GLU A 346 9.16 4.66 -16.64
CA GLU A 346 8.08 4.24 -15.74
C GLU A 346 7.16 5.42 -15.41
N ALA A 347 5.85 5.21 -15.44
CA ALA A 347 4.81 6.19 -15.17
C ALA A 347 3.68 5.58 -14.34
N ALA A 348 2.85 6.44 -13.73
CA ALA A 348 1.65 6.01 -13.00
C ALA A 348 0.40 6.53 -13.71
N LEU A 349 -0.41 5.62 -14.27
CA LEU A 349 -1.69 5.96 -14.89
C LEU A 349 -2.82 5.81 -13.87
N VAL A 350 -3.82 6.67 -13.93
CA VAL A 350 -5.05 6.51 -13.16
C VAL A 350 -5.84 5.34 -13.74
N ARG A 351 -6.04 4.31 -12.91
CA ARG A 351 -6.83 3.13 -13.25
C ARG A 351 -8.30 3.34 -12.90
N ARG A 352 -8.57 3.84 -11.70
CA ARG A 352 -9.94 3.89 -11.16
C ARG A 352 -10.20 5.14 -10.34
N LEU A 353 -11.38 5.71 -10.52
CA LEU A 353 -11.92 6.83 -9.75
C LEU A 353 -13.11 6.35 -8.93
N ILE A 354 -13.14 6.67 -7.64
CA ILE A 354 -14.26 6.33 -6.76
C ILE A 354 -14.90 7.61 -6.24
N TYR A 355 -16.09 7.90 -6.75
CA TYR A 355 -16.89 9.08 -6.44
C TYR A 355 -17.85 8.77 -5.30
N SER A 356 -17.66 9.37 -4.13
CA SER A 356 -18.73 9.38 -3.13
C SER A 356 -19.73 10.48 -3.48
N MET A 357 -21.01 10.14 -3.55
CA MET A 357 -22.05 11.13 -3.83
C MET A 357 -22.50 11.84 -2.55
N ALA A 358 -22.75 13.13 -2.68
CA ALA A 358 -23.51 13.96 -1.76
C ALA A 358 -24.83 14.34 -2.42
N ASP A 359 -25.80 14.70 -1.57
CA ASP A 359 -27.11 15.26 -1.92
C ASP A 359 -28.05 14.29 -2.64
N ASN A 360 -27.53 13.43 -3.51
CA ASN A 360 -28.24 12.29 -4.10
C ASN A 360 -27.77 10.95 -3.50
N ARG A 361 -28.71 10.21 -2.91
CA ARG A 361 -28.51 8.90 -2.26
C ARG A 361 -29.33 7.79 -2.92
N PHE A 362 -29.70 7.96 -4.19
CA PHE A 362 -30.54 7.01 -4.90
C PHE A 362 -29.80 5.69 -5.10
N CYS A 363 -30.30 4.63 -4.48
CA CYS A 363 -29.71 3.31 -4.56
C CYS A 363 -30.47 2.48 -5.59
N LEU A 364 -29.74 2.10 -6.62
CA LEU A 364 -30.21 1.26 -7.71
C LEU A 364 -30.66 -0.13 -7.24
N ARG A 365 -30.09 -0.66 -6.15
CA ARG A 365 -30.52 -1.96 -5.58
C ARG A 365 -31.97 -1.93 -5.09
N ILE A 366 -32.37 -0.85 -4.44
CA ILE A 366 -33.69 -0.74 -3.78
C ILE A 366 -34.66 0.16 -4.55
N GLY A 367 -34.21 0.81 -5.63
CA GLY A 367 -35.02 1.67 -6.48
C GLY A 367 -35.52 2.96 -5.81
N ARG A 368 -34.84 3.42 -4.75
CA ARG A 368 -35.21 4.66 -4.03
C ARG A 368 -34.03 5.27 -3.30
N GLN A 369 -34.21 6.50 -2.80
CA GLN A 369 -33.21 7.16 -1.95
C GLN A 369 -33.13 6.57 -0.54
N HIS A 370 -31.91 6.41 -0.05
CA HIS A 370 -31.67 6.15 1.37
C HIS A 370 -31.80 7.42 2.20
N ARG A 371 -32.34 7.28 3.42
CA ARG A 371 -32.52 8.38 4.37
C ARG A 371 -31.18 8.94 4.88
N SER A 372 -30.16 8.11 5.05
CA SER A 372 -28.88 8.48 5.68
C SER A 372 -27.64 7.89 5.00
N ASN A 373 -27.77 6.74 4.32
CA ASN A 373 -26.65 6.02 3.72
C ASN A 373 -26.36 6.58 2.32
N ASN A 374 -25.08 6.75 1.98
CA ASN A 374 -24.68 7.30 0.69
C ASN A 374 -24.48 6.19 -0.35
N VAL A 375 -24.49 6.59 -1.61
CA VAL A 375 -24.05 5.77 -2.74
C VAL A 375 -22.71 6.30 -3.25
N ALA A 376 -21.96 5.42 -3.91
CA ALA A 376 -20.71 5.77 -4.56
C ALA A 376 -20.65 5.17 -5.97
N PHE A 377 -19.99 5.86 -6.89
CA PHE A 377 -19.73 5.37 -8.25
C PHE A 377 -18.25 5.04 -8.39
N SER A 378 -17.96 3.82 -8.82
CA SER A 378 -16.61 3.38 -9.18
C SER A 378 -16.50 3.39 -10.70
N VAL A 379 -15.63 4.25 -11.23
CA VAL A 379 -15.31 4.36 -12.66
C VAL A 379 -13.95 3.73 -12.92
N ASP A 380 -13.91 2.69 -13.72
CA ASP A 380 -12.70 2.03 -14.22
C ASP A 380 -12.35 2.64 -15.58
N LEU A 381 -11.26 3.41 -15.64
CA LEU A 381 -10.86 4.15 -16.84
C LEU A 381 -10.21 3.23 -17.88
N GLU A 382 -9.75 2.06 -17.47
CA GLU A 382 -9.16 1.06 -18.37
C GLU A 382 -10.24 0.20 -19.01
N ALA A 383 -11.19 -0.28 -18.20
CA ALA A 383 -12.32 -1.05 -18.71
C ALA A 383 -13.41 -0.16 -19.36
N GLY A 384 -13.34 1.16 -19.20
CA GLY A 384 -14.36 2.10 -19.69
C GLY A 384 -15.73 1.88 -19.06
N THR A 385 -15.77 1.47 -17.77
CA THR A 385 -17.04 1.11 -17.11
C THR A 385 -17.23 1.84 -15.79
N ALA A 386 -18.49 2.10 -15.45
CA ALA A 386 -18.90 2.64 -14.16
C ALA A 386 -19.91 1.72 -13.47
N SER A 387 -19.83 1.63 -12.14
CA SER A 387 -20.80 0.88 -11.35
C SER A 387 -21.11 1.61 -10.05
N GLN A 388 -22.36 1.51 -9.60
CA GLN A 388 -22.79 2.03 -8.31
C GLN A 388 -22.55 0.99 -7.22
N THR A 389 -22.08 1.46 -6.07
CA THR A 389 -22.11 0.73 -4.80
C THR A 389 -22.93 1.51 -3.79
N CYS A 390 -23.57 0.80 -2.86
CA CYS A 390 -24.37 1.42 -1.82
C CYS A 390 -23.77 1.14 -0.44
N MET A 391 -23.72 2.18 0.39
CA MET A 391 -23.17 2.11 1.75
C MET A 391 -24.23 1.70 2.80
N ASP A 392 -25.44 1.33 2.36
CA ASP A 392 -26.47 0.81 3.25
C ASP A 392 -26.12 -0.62 3.71
N PRO A 393 -26.25 -0.95 5.01
CA PRO A 393 -25.93 -2.29 5.51
C PRO A 393 -26.68 -3.42 4.82
N LEU A 394 -27.94 -3.18 4.40
CA LEU A 394 -28.74 -4.16 3.66
C LEU A 394 -28.27 -4.31 2.21
N CYS A 395 -27.52 -3.33 1.72
CA CYS A 395 -26.90 -3.35 0.40
C CYS A 395 -25.45 -3.84 0.41
N ARG A 396 -24.92 -4.32 1.55
CA ARG A 396 -23.52 -4.78 1.68
C ARG A 396 -23.14 -5.76 0.57
N GLY A 397 -21.98 -5.51 -0.06
CA GLY A 397 -21.42 -6.34 -1.13
C GLY A 397 -22.14 -6.23 -2.48
N TRP A 398 -23.21 -5.45 -2.58
CA TRP A 398 -23.89 -5.24 -3.86
C TRP A 398 -23.23 -4.15 -4.69
N ARG A 399 -23.24 -4.40 -5.99
CA ARG A 399 -22.78 -3.51 -7.04
C ARG A 399 -23.81 -3.55 -8.16
N SER A 400 -24.07 -2.42 -8.79
CA SER A 400 -24.92 -2.38 -9.98
C SER A 400 -24.26 -3.11 -11.15
N ASP A 401 -25.04 -3.41 -12.16
CA ASP A 401 -24.49 -3.72 -13.47
C ASP A 401 -23.58 -2.58 -13.95
N ALA A 402 -22.56 -2.95 -14.72
CA ALA A 402 -21.61 -2.01 -15.28
C ALA A 402 -22.26 -1.22 -16.42
N VAL A 403 -22.18 0.10 -16.34
CA VAL A 403 -22.58 1.03 -17.40
C VAL A 403 -21.34 1.44 -18.17
N GLN A 404 -21.44 1.50 -19.50
CA GLN A 404 -20.35 1.97 -20.34
C GLN A 404 -20.12 3.48 -20.15
N VAL A 405 -18.87 3.85 -19.96
CA VAL A 405 -18.43 5.24 -19.94
C VAL A 405 -18.22 5.67 -21.40
N PRO A 406 -18.81 6.80 -21.84
CA PRO A 406 -18.58 7.31 -23.19
C PRO A 406 -17.08 7.54 -23.44
N VAL A 407 -16.60 7.16 -24.63
CA VAL A 407 -15.18 7.27 -24.96
C VAL A 407 -14.72 8.74 -24.96
N GLU A 408 -15.62 9.67 -25.24
CA GLU A 408 -15.35 11.11 -25.32
C GLU A 408 -15.07 11.74 -23.96
N VAL A 409 -15.47 11.10 -22.85
CA VAL A 409 -15.18 11.57 -21.50
C VAL A 409 -14.01 10.85 -20.85
N LEU A 410 -13.53 9.75 -21.45
CA LEU A 410 -12.35 9.03 -20.96
C LEU A 410 -11.08 9.85 -21.26
N PRO A 411 -10.15 9.95 -20.30
CA PRO A 411 -8.94 10.72 -20.51
C PRO A 411 -7.90 9.95 -21.31
N ASP A 412 -7.25 10.65 -22.26
CA ASP A 412 -6.04 10.17 -22.92
C ASP A 412 -4.85 10.30 -21.95
N GLN A 413 -4.61 9.25 -21.17
CA GLN A 413 -3.54 9.23 -20.18
C GLN A 413 -2.18 8.84 -20.77
N VAL A 414 -2.16 8.36 -22.02
CA VAL A 414 -0.98 7.90 -22.73
C VAL A 414 -0.73 8.81 -23.94
N PRO A 415 0.46 9.39 -24.09
CA PRO A 415 0.77 10.22 -25.25
C PRO A 415 0.62 9.46 -26.57
N ALA A 416 0.24 10.16 -27.64
CA ALA A 416 0.17 9.57 -28.97
C ALA A 416 1.53 8.99 -29.40
N GLY A 417 1.53 7.77 -29.95
CA GLY A 417 2.75 7.07 -30.34
C GLY A 417 3.50 6.41 -29.17
N VAL A 418 2.87 6.28 -27.99
CA VAL A 418 3.44 5.57 -26.84
C VAL A 418 2.57 4.38 -26.49
N CYS A 419 3.19 3.20 -26.33
CA CYS A 419 2.54 2.01 -25.80
C CYS A 419 2.76 1.90 -24.28
N VAL A 420 1.81 1.26 -23.60
CA VAL A 420 1.91 0.95 -22.18
C VAL A 420 2.18 -0.54 -21.99
N GLU A 421 3.23 -0.85 -21.25
CA GLU A 421 3.52 -2.21 -20.80
C GLU A 421 3.32 -2.28 -19.27
N PRO A 422 2.81 -3.40 -18.72
CA PRO A 422 2.81 -3.60 -17.28
C PRO A 422 4.24 -3.52 -16.73
N VAL A 423 4.41 -2.90 -15.56
CA VAL A 423 5.64 -3.08 -14.77
C VAL A 423 5.49 -4.41 -14.04
N GLU A 424 6.15 -5.46 -14.53
CA GLU A 424 6.22 -6.76 -13.84
C GLU A 424 6.88 -6.68 -12.45
#